data_AF-A0A1S9T1U3-F1
#
_entry.id   AF-A0A1S9T1U3-F1
#
_cell.length_a   1.000
_cell.length_b   1.000
_cell.length_c   1.000
_cell.angle_alpha   90.00
_cell.angle_beta   90.00
_cell.angle_gamma   90.00
#
_symmetry.space_group_name_H-M   'P 1'
#
loop_
_entity.id
_entity.type
_entity.pdbx_description
1 polymer ?
#
loop_
_entity_poly.entity_id
_entity_poly.type
_entity_poly.pdbx_seq_one_letter_code
_entity_poly.pdbx_strand_id
1 'polypeptide(L)'
;MKCLEFEALKDYGSPNVYFCEHEMKYSCLIAIPSWNWSFLMDYTIEFKDEKPMLMKALEKYVSYRLVENVADVFYDYVFSEFN
;
A
#
# COMPACT_ATOMS: atom_id res chain seq x y z
N MET A 1 -8.53 9.46 -7.28
CA MET A 1 -8.26 8.00 -7.28
C MET A 1 -7.29 7.69 -8.42
N LYS A 2 -6.15 7.08 -8.09
CA LYS A 2 -5.14 6.65 -9.07
C LYS A 2 -5.09 5.12 -9.08
N CYS A 3 -4.89 4.53 -10.26
CA CYS A 3 -4.79 3.08 -10.45
C CYS A 3 -3.43 2.79 -11.08
N LEU A 4 -2.67 1.89 -10.47
CA LEU A 4 -1.30 1.59 -10.86
C LEU A 4 -1.01 0.09 -10.77
N GLU A 5 -0.04 -0.33 -11.58
CA GLU A 5 0.58 -1.64 -11.51
C GLU A 5 1.97 -1.49 -10.91
N PHE A 6 2.37 -2.42 -10.06
CA PHE A 6 3.71 -2.42 -9.46
C PHE A 6 4.48 -3.66 -9.88
N GLU A 7 5.74 -3.44 -10.30
CA GLU A 7 6.68 -4.53 -10.60
C GLU A 7 6.88 -5.45 -9.38
N ALA A 8 6.84 -4.88 -8.16
CA ALA A 8 6.90 -5.64 -6.91
C ALA A 8 5.75 -6.65 -6.75
N LEU A 9 4.67 -6.50 -7.52
CA LEU A 9 3.50 -7.37 -7.51
C LEU A 9 3.39 -8.30 -8.72
N LYS A 10 4.39 -8.33 -9.60
CA LYS A 10 4.33 -9.13 -10.85
C LYS A 10 4.10 -10.62 -10.61
N ASP A 11 4.73 -11.17 -9.58
CA ASP A 11 4.65 -12.59 -9.23
C ASP A 11 3.33 -12.93 -8.50
N TYR A 12 2.51 -11.93 -8.22
CA TYR A 12 1.22 -12.04 -7.53
C TYR A 12 0.03 -11.79 -8.46
N GLY A 13 0.24 -11.98 -9.77
CA GLY A 13 -0.79 -11.79 -10.80
C GLY A 13 -0.99 -10.34 -11.21
N SER A 14 -0.01 -9.46 -10.94
CA SER A 14 0.00 -8.04 -11.32
C SER A 14 -1.33 -7.33 -11.02
N PRO A 15 -1.82 -7.39 -9.78
CA PRO A 15 -3.11 -6.79 -9.46
C PRO A 15 -3.05 -5.26 -9.59
N ASN A 16 -4.16 -4.68 -10.05
CA ASN A 16 -4.35 -3.24 -10.02
C ASN A 16 -4.41 -2.74 -8.57
N VAL A 17 -3.59 -1.75 -8.25
CA VAL A 17 -3.56 -1.09 -6.95
C VAL A 17 -4.14 0.31 -7.08
N TYR A 18 -5.12 0.60 -6.25
CA TYR A 18 -5.85 1.86 -6.25
C TYR A 18 -5.43 2.68 -5.03
N PHE A 19 -5.12 3.96 -5.26
CA PHE A 19 -4.82 4.94 -4.22
C PHE A 19 -5.88 6.02 -4.24
N CYS A 20 -6.47 6.30 -3.08
CA CYS A 20 -7.46 7.34 -2.91
C CYS A 20 -7.08 8.20 -1.70
N GLU A 21 -6.51 9.38 -1.97
CA GLU A 21 -6.23 10.37 -0.95
C GLU A 21 -7.51 10.96 -0.39
N HIS A 22 -7.49 11.20 0.92
CA HIS A 22 -8.56 11.82 1.65
C HIS A 22 -8.03 13.07 2.35
N GLU A 23 -8.01 14.20 1.62
CA GLU A 23 -7.41 15.48 2.05
C GLU A 23 -7.84 15.91 3.46
N MET A 24 -9.13 15.77 3.80
CA MET A 24 -9.64 16.19 5.11
C MET A 24 -9.18 15.33 6.30
N LYS A 25 -8.58 14.15 6.05
CA LYS A 25 -8.19 13.19 7.08
C LYS A 25 -6.70 12.85 7.08
N TYR A 26 -5.87 13.54 6.28
CA TYR A 26 -4.45 13.23 6.14
C TYR A 26 -4.21 11.72 5.98
N SER A 27 -4.90 11.08 5.03
CA SER A 27 -4.77 9.64 4.81
C SER A 27 -4.93 9.28 3.34
N CYS A 28 -4.43 8.10 2.97
CA CYS A 28 -4.68 7.46 1.68
C CYS A 28 -5.20 6.04 1.87
N LEU A 29 -6.33 5.77 1.23
CA LEU A 29 -6.82 4.41 1.08
C LEU A 29 -6.08 3.72 -0.07
N ILE A 30 -5.41 2.62 0.25
CA ILE A 30 -4.83 1.69 -0.71
C ILE A 30 -5.79 0.51 -0.86
N ALA A 31 -6.18 0.17 -2.08
CA ALA A 31 -7.10 -0.93 -2.34
C ALA A 31 -6.61 -1.82 -3.48
N ILE A 32 -6.78 -3.13 -3.31
CA ILE A 32 -6.49 -4.15 -4.31
C ILE A 32 -7.76 -5.01 -4.47
N PRO A 33 -8.67 -4.63 -5.39
CA PRO A 33 -9.99 -5.26 -5.50
C PRO A 33 -9.94 -6.76 -5.81
N SER A 34 -8.98 -7.21 -6.63
CA SER A 34 -8.80 -8.63 -6.95
C SER A 34 -8.46 -9.48 -5.73
N TRP A 35 -7.93 -8.87 -4.68
CA TRP A 35 -7.63 -9.50 -3.40
C TRP A 35 -8.76 -9.34 -2.37
N ASN A 36 -9.80 -8.56 -2.70
CA ASN A 36 -10.79 -8.05 -1.75
C ASN A 36 -10.11 -7.46 -0.51
N TRP A 37 -9.11 -6.62 -0.75
CA TRP A 37 -8.23 -6.10 0.27
C TRP A 37 -8.11 -4.58 0.17
N SER A 38 -8.01 -3.94 1.34
CA SER A 38 -7.72 -2.53 1.45
C SER A 38 -7.01 -2.21 2.75
N PHE A 39 -6.21 -1.15 2.74
CA PHE A 39 -5.51 -0.62 3.90
C PHE A 39 -5.61 0.92 3.88
N LEU A 40 -5.93 1.51 5.03
CA LEU A 40 -5.95 2.96 5.19
C LEU A 40 -4.62 3.38 5.82
N MET A 41 -3.80 4.09 5.04
CA MET A 41 -2.56 4.71 5.50
C MET A 41 -2.91 6.07 6.12
N ASP A 42 -2.59 6.26 7.39
CA ASP A 42 -2.85 7.47 8.16
C ASP A 42 -1.53 8.24 8.36
N TYR A 43 -1.41 9.41 7.73
CA TYR A 43 -0.18 10.22 7.78
C TYR A 43 0.10 10.81 9.16
N THR A 44 -0.85 10.72 10.10
CA THR A 44 -0.60 11.11 11.48
C THR A 44 0.19 10.04 12.26
N ILE A 45 0.30 8.83 11.71
CA ILE A 45 1.09 7.74 12.30
C ILE A 45 2.49 7.75 11.67
N GLU A 46 3.52 7.65 12.51
CA GLU A 46 4.89 7.54 12.00
C GLU A 46 5.06 6.24 11.19
N PHE A 47 5.74 6.34 10.04
CA PHE A 47 5.99 5.20 9.15
C PHE A 47 6.57 3.97 9.87
N LYS A 48 7.49 4.19 10.82
CA LYS A 48 8.12 3.11 11.61
C LYS A 48 7.10 2.27 12.39
N ASP A 49 5.99 2.88 12.79
CA ASP A 49 4.94 2.27 13.62
C ASP A 49 3.82 1.68 12.75
N GLU A 50 3.52 2.30 11.60
CA GLU A 50 2.47 1.83 10.69
C GLU A 50 2.95 0.74 9.71
N LYS A 51 4.22 0.78 9.26
CA LYS A 51 4.79 -0.21 8.33
C LYS A 51 4.58 -1.67 8.78
N PRO A 52 4.81 -2.06 10.05
CA PRO A 52 4.53 -3.42 10.51
C PRO A 52 3.05 -3.82 10.38
N MET A 53 2.12 -2.87 10.51
CA MET A 53 0.68 -3.12 10.34
C MET A 53 0.33 -3.36 8.87
N LEU A 54 0.90 -2.56 7.96
CA LEU A 54 0.76 -2.76 6.52
C LEU A 54 1.34 -4.12 6.10
N MET A 55 2.55 -4.44 6.54
CA MET A 55 3.18 -5.72 6.24
C MET A 55 2.30 -6.89 6.70
N LYS A 56 1.83 -6.86 7.95
CA LYS A 56 0.93 -7.89 8.48
C LYS A 56 -0.37 -8.03 7.68
N ALA A 57 -0.92 -6.91 7.20
CA ALA A 57 -2.11 -6.94 6.35
C ALA A 57 -1.83 -7.56 4.96
N LEU A 58 -0.61 -7.43 4.45
CA LEU A 58 -0.16 -7.96 3.15
C LEU A 58 0.28 -9.42 3.21
N GLU A 59 0.71 -9.94 4.37
CA GLU A 59 1.23 -11.32 4.53
C GLU A 59 0.28 -12.43 4.05
N LYS A 60 -1.03 -12.14 3.95
CA LYS A 60 -2.02 -13.07 3.39
C LYS A 60 -1.88 -13.26 1.86
N TYR A 61 -1.32 -12.28 1.16
CA TYR A 61 -1.25 -12.22 -0.30
C TYR A 61 0.18 -12.20 -0.81
N VAL A 62 1.10 -11.64 -0.02
CA VAL A 62 2.51 -11.44 -0.37
C VAL A 62 3.38 -12.33 0.50
N SER A 63 4.42 -12.90 -0.10
CA SER A 63 5.39 -13.73 0.64
C SER A 63 6.09 -12.89 1.71
N TYR A 64 6.33 -13.48 2.89
CA TYR A 64 7.10 -12.85 3.97
C TYR A 64 8.45 -12.28 3.51
N ARG A 65 9.10 -12.90 2.52
CA ARG A 65 10.40 -12.40 1.99
C ARG A 65 10.29 -11.10 1.18
N LEU A 66 9.10 -10.80 0.65
CA LEU A 66 8.85 -9.68 -0.25
C LEU A 66 7.87 -8.66 0.35
N VAL A 67 7.22 -8.98 1.47
CA VAL A 67 6.18 -8.15 2.08
C VAL A 67 6.72 -6.78 2.51
N GLU A 68 7.97 -6.74 2.98
CA GLU A 68 8.63 -5.49 3.33
C GLU A 68 8.84 -4.61 2.10
N ASN A 69 9.37 -5.18 1.01
CA ASN A 69 9.59 -4.47 -0.25
C ASN A 69 8.28 -3.95 -0.86
N VAL A 70 7.19 -4.74 -0.79
CA VAL A 70 5.87 -4.27 -1.26
C VAL A 70 5.35 -3.12 -0.40
N ALA A 71 5.50 -3.21 0.93
CA ALA A 71 5.12 -2.12 1.82
C ALA A 71 5.90 -0.84 1.50
N ASP A 72 7.22 -0.93 1.34
CA ASP A 72 8.08 0.21 1.02
C ASP A 72 7.68 0.87 -0.30
N VAL A 73 7.43 0.08 -1.35
CA VAL A 73 6.98 0.60 -2.65
C VAL A 73 5.64 1.34 -2.55
N PHE A 74 4.69 0.86 -1.74
CA PHE A 74 3.43 1.58 -1.55
C PHE A 74 3.63 2.91 -0.83
N TYR A 75 4.48 2.95 0.19
CA TYR A 75 4.80 4.18 0.89
C TYR A 75 5.57 5.17 0.02
N ASP A 76 6.60 4.72 -0.68
CA ASP A 76 7.38 5.55 -1.59
C ASP A 76 6.48 6.22 -2.63
N TYR A 77 5.54 5.46 -3.19
CA TYR A 77 4.56 6.01 -4.11
C TYR A 77 3.68 7.07 -3.44
N VAL A 78 3.05 6.75 -2.30
CA VAL A 78 2.16 7.69 -1.60
C VAL A 78 2.90 8.96 -1.20
N PHE A 79 4.12 8.87 -0.67
CA PHE A 79 4.94 10.03 -0.32
C PHE A 79 5.44 10.81 -1.53
N SER A 80 5.68 10.17 -2.68
CA SER A 80 6.04 10.87 -3.91
C SER A 80 4.93 11.77 -4.44
N GLU A 81 3.68 11.50 -4.07
CA GLU A 81 2.51 12.31 -4.46
C GLU A 81 2.34 13.57 -3.60
N PHE A 82 3.01 13.66 -2.44
CA PHE A 82 3.01 14.84 -1.56
C PHE A 82 4.10 15.88 -1.87
N ASN A 83 5.11 15.52 -2.67
CA ASN A 83 6.27 16.34 -3.00
C ASN A 83 6.21 16.87 -4.44
#